data_AF-A0AAW0MJR1-F1
#
_entry.id   AF-A0AAW0MJR1-F1
#
_cell.length_a   1.000
_cell.length_b   1.000
_cell.length_c   1.000
_cell.angle_alpha   90.00
_cell.angle_beta   90.00
_cell.angle_gamma   90.00
#
_symmetry.space_group_name_H-M   'P 1'
#
loop_
_entity.id
_entity.type
_entity.pdbx_description
1 polymer ?
#
loop_
_entity_poly.entity_id
_entity_poly.type
_entity_poly.pdbx_seq_one_letter_code
_entity_poly.pdbx_strand_id
1 'polypeptide(L)'
;MEDNVRFTHVAVDVVQGKDTLFHIIYLATDYGTIRKVLSPLNQSTGSCLLEEIELFPPRKRQVIRSLLILHSRSELYVGVRDQVIKIPLKRCSYHKNREACVGARDPYCGWDMLLKKCTTLEESVRMSQWEQSISKCPVRNVTVDGGFGGWSSWSMCSHSDGGGSVGACLCRTRACDSPAPQCGGQQCHGISVEVANCSRNGAWTPWTSWSPCSTSCGIGFQVRQRSCSNPAPRHGGRVCVGQNREERYCNEHLPCPPHVYWSAWSPWERCNVPCGGGIQSRRRTCENGDDCPGCGQEYQSCNTLPCPELKKTTLGRRGLQ
;
A
#
# COMPACT_ATOMS: atom_id res chain seq x y z
N MET A 1 -15.52 -31.13 33.03
CA MET A 1 -14.36 -31.89 33.54
C MET A 1 -13.32 -30.86 33.93
N GLU A 2 -13.30 -30.46 35.20
CA GLU A 2 -12.12 -29.85 35.80
C GLU A 2 -11.09 -30.96 35.93
N ASP A 3 -10.26 -31.12 34.90
CA ASP A 3 -9.11 -32.01 34.94
C ASP A 3 -8.26 -31.64 36.16
N ASN A 4 -7.74 -32.64 36.86
CA ASN A 4 -6.90 -32.50 38.06
C ASN A 4 -5.59 -31.75 37.75
N VAL A 5 -5.66 -30.43 37.57
CA VAL A 5 -4.52 -29.56 37.34
C VAL A 5 -3.72 -29.46 38.63
N ARG A 6 -2.51 -30.02 38.64
CA ARG A 6 -1.59 -29.90 39.78
C ARG A 6 -0.63 -28.74 39.55
N PHE A 7 -0.63 -27.80 40.48
CA PHE A 7 0.38 -26.74 40.51
C PHE A 7 1.69 -27.27 41.12
N THR A 8 2.81 -26.94 40.48
CA THR A 8 4.14 -27.43 40.87
C THR A 8 5.01 -26.35 41.48
N HIS A 9 4.95 -25.12 40.94
CA HIS A 9 5.76 -23.99 41.38
C HIS A 9 4.92 -22.72 41.41
N VAL A 10 5.29 -21.80 42.28
CA VAL A 10 4.69 -20.47 42.39
C VAL A 10 5.78 -19.41 42.40
N ALA A 11 5.55 -18.33 41.67
CA ALA A 11 6.34 -17.11 41.77
C ALA A 11 5.40 -15.92 41.92
N VAL A 12 5.76 -14.94 42.74
CA VAL A 12 4.91 -13.78 43.03
C VAL A 12 5.68 -12.51 42.69
N ASP A 13 5.00 -11.59 42.02
CA ASP A 13 5.50 -10.24 41.73
C ASP A 13 4.57 -9.20 42.34
N VAL A 14 5.10 -8.00 42.59
CA VAL A 14 4.35 -6.84 43.08
C VAL A 14 4.44 -5.73 42.04
N VAL A 15 3.30 -5.36 41.49
CA VAL A 15 3.20 -4.45 40.34
C VAL A 15 2.54 -3.16 40.75
N GLN A 16 3.17 -2.03 40.43
CA GLN A 16 2.56 -0.72 40.55
C GLN A 16 1.59 -0.48 39.38
N GLY A 17 0.29 -0.51 39.67
CA GLY A 17 -0.75 -0.04 38.76
C GLY A 17 -0.94 1.47 38.87
N LYS A 18 -2.00 1.99 38.24
CA LYS A 18 -2.31 3.42 38.25
C LYS A 18 -2.53 3.98 39.66
N ASP A 19 -3.33 3.28 40.46
CA ASP A 19 -3.84 3.80 41.74
C ASP A 19 -3.30 3.03 42.95
N THR A 20 -2.89 1.75 42.77
CA THR A 20 -2.46 0.87 43.87
C THR A 20 -1.40 -0.13 43.42
N LEU A 21 -0.81 -0.83 44.39
CA LEU A 21 -0.01 -2.04 44.15
C LEU A 21 -0.92 -3.26 43.96
N PHE A 22 -0.49 -4.19 43.12
CA PHE A 22 -1.17 -5.46 42.85
C PHE A 22 -0.20 -6.62 42.97
N HIS A 23 -0.65 -7.73 43.56
CA HIS A 23 0.14 -8.96 43.62
C HIS A 23 -0.23 -9.87 42.45
N ILE A 24 0.76 -10.23 41.63
CA ILE A 24 0.60 -11.16 40.52
C ILE A 24 1.27 -12.48 40.89
N ILE A 25 0.49 -13.55 40.78
CA ILE A 25 0.91 -14.92 41.10
C ILE A 25 1.04 -15.69 39.79
N TYR A 26 2.22 -16.23 39.53
CA TYR A 26 2.51 -17.14 38.43
C TYR A 26 2.49 -18.57 38.96
N LEU A 27 1.53 -19.37 38.51
CA LEU A 27 1.35 -20.77 38.92
C LEU A 27 1.76 -21.68 37.77
N ALA A 28 2.84 -22.43 37.94
CA ALA A 28 3.27 -23.46 36.99
C ALA A 28 2.46 -24.74 37.17
N THR A 29 2.01 -25.33 36.08
CA THR A 29 1.31 -26.62 36.05
C THR A 29 2.29 -27.78 35.76
N ASP A 30 1.90 -29.00 36.10
CA ASP A 30 2.67 -30.21 35.83
C ASP A 30 2.71 -30.60 34.33
N TYR A 31 1.83 -30.05 33.51
CA TYR A 31 1.80 -30.25 32.05
C TYR A 31 2.50 -29.13 31.25
N GLY A 32 3.12 -28.16 31.91
CA GLY A 32 4.00 -27.18 31.26
C GLY A 32 3.34 -25.88 30.82
N THR A 33 2.24 -25.49 31.47
CA THR A 33 1.64 -24.15 31.32
C THR A 33 1.89 -23.31 32.57
N ILE A 34 1.82 -21.98 32.41
CA ILE A 34 1.90 -21.04 33.53
C ILE A 34 0.64 -20.20 33.55
N ARG A 35 -0.07 -20.20 34.67
CA ARG A 35 -1.22 -19.31 34.89
C ARG A 35 -0.77 -18.03 35.58
N LYS A 36 -0.97 -16.90 34.92
CA LYS A 36 -0.78 -15.57 35.50
C LYS A 36 -2.09 -15.15 36.16
N VAL A 37 -2.08 -15.01 37.47
CA VAL A 37 -3.27 -14.78 38.29
C VAL A 37 -3.08 -13.51 39.10
N LEU A 38 -4.06 -12.64 39.09
CA LEU A 38 -4.14 -11.52 40.01
C LEU A 38 -4.65 -12.01 41.36
N SER A 39 -3.87 -11.75 42.41
CA SER A 39 -4.26 -12.02 43.79
C SER A 39 -5.50 -11.21 44.15
N PRO A 40 -6.45 -11.79 44.91
CA PRO A 40 -7.62 -11.03 45.34
C PRO A 40 -7.20 -9.87 46.23
N LEU A 41 -7.84 -8.72 46.02
CA LEU A 41 -7.64 -7.50 46.82
C LEU A 41 -8.29 -7.62 48.20
N ASN A 42 -9.35 -8.43 48.32
CA ASN A 42 -10.14 -8.63 49.54
C ASN A 42 -10.37 -10.13 49.78
N GLN A 43 -10.63 -10.52 51.03
CA GLN A 43 -10.88 -11.93 51.40
C GLN A 43 -12.17 -12.51 50.76
N SER A 44 -13.09 -11.67 50.31
CA SER A 44 -14.36 -12.07 49.69
C SER A 44 -14.32 -12.18 48.17
N THR A 45 -13.26 -11.71 47.51
CA THR A 45 -13.10 -11.81 46.05
C THR A 45 -12.21 -12.99 45.71
N GLY A 46 -12.59 -13.74 44.66
CA GLY A 46 -11.76 -14.83 44.16
C GLY A 46 -10.51 -14.31 43.44
N SER A 47 -9.47 -15.15 43.36
CA SER A 47 -8.30 -14.87 42.52
C SER A 47 -8.70 -14.81 41.04
N CYS A 48 -8.07 -13.93 40.28
CA CYS A 48 -8.48 -13.65 38.92
C CYS A 48 -7.45 -14.11 37.88
N LEU A 49 -7.80 -15.08 37.02
CA LEU A 49 -6.91 -15.53 35.95
C LEU A 49 -6.77 -14.44 34.87
N LEU A 50 -5.57 -13.90 34.72
CA LEU A 50 -5.26 -12.87 33.71
C LEU A 50 -4.88 -13.49 32.38
N GLU A 51 -4.03 -14.52 32.42
CA GLU A 51 -3.47 -15.14 31.22
C GLU A 51 -3.06 -16.60 31.50
N GLU A 52 -3.17 -17.46 30.49
CA GLU A 52 -2.56 -18.78 30.48
C GLU A 52 -1.43 -18.80 29.44
N ILE A 53 -0.22 -19.03 29.89
CA ILE A 53 1.00 -19.04 29.09
C ILE A 53 1.33 -20.49 28.75
N GLU A 54 1.18 -20.84 27.48
CA GLU A 54 1.61 -22.13 26.95
C GLU A 54 3.08 -22.05 26.53
N LEU A 55 3.94 -22.80 27.22
CA LEU A 55 5.38 -22.83 26.92
C LEU A 55 5.72 -23.72 25.71
N PHE A 56 4.83 -24.66 25.41
CA PHE A 56 5.05 -25.70 24.42
C PHE A 56 3.80 -25.96 23.58
N PRO A 57 3.96 -26.46 22.34
CA PRO A 57 2.82 -26.86 21.52
C PRO A 57 1.96 -27.94 22.20
N PRO A 58 0.67 -28.09 21.85
CA PRO A 58 -0.30 -28.97 22.54
C PRO A 58 0.12 -30.45 22.69
N ARG A 59 1.08 -30.92 21.90
CA ARG A 59 1.58 -32.30 21.88
C ARG A 59 2.95 -32.50 22.53
N LYS A 60 3.63 -31.44 22.99
CA LYS A 60 4.95 -31.52 23.63
C LYS A 60 4.87 -31.00 25.05
N ARG A 61 4.35 -31.80 25.98
CA ARG A 61 4.26 -31.40 27.39
C ARG A 61 5.60 -31.64 28.09
N GLN A 62 6.10 -30.65 28.83
CA GLN A 62 7.26 -30.81 29.71
C GLN A 62 6.95 -30.27 31.10
N VAL A 63 7.51 -30.93 32.10
CA VAL A 63 7.39 -30.49 33.50
C VAL A 63 8.28 -29.28 33.73
N ILE A 64 7.70 -28.24 34.34
CA ILE A 64 8.44 -27.08 34.82
C ILE A 64 9.20 -27.49 36.09
N ARG A 65 10.53 -27.29 36.08
CA ARG A 65 11.44 -27.67 37.18
C ARG A 65 11.80 -26.50 38.09
N SER A 66 11.74 -25.28 37.59
CA SER A 66 11.94 -24.08 38.39
C SER A 66 11.19 -22.91 37.78
N LEU A 67 10.76 -21.99 38.64
CA LEU A 67 10.05 -20.78 38.27
C LEU A 67 10.59 -19.64 39.14
N LEU A 68 11.28 -18.68 38.53
CA LEU A 68 11.96 -17.60 39.24
C LEU A 68 11.74 -16.26 38.55
N ILE A 69 11.47 -15.21 39.33
CA ILE A 69 11.34 -13.84 38.81
C ILE A 69 12.63 -13.06 39.08
N LEU A 70 13.19 -12.48 38.02
CA LEU A 70 14.26 -11.50 38.09
C LEU A 70 13.67 -10.08 37.98
N HIS A 71 13.36 -9.50 39.14
CA HIS A 71 12.70 -8.21 39.26
C HIS A 71 13.46 -7.07 38.56
N SER A 72 14.80 -7.04 38.65
CA SER A 72 15.65 -6.00 38.06
C SER A 72 15.54 -5.89 36.54
N ARG A 73 15.07 -6.95 35.87
CA ARG A 73 14.83 -6.97 34.41
C ARG A 73 13.37 -7.20 34.05
N SER A 74 12.48 -7.35 35.03
CA SER A 74 11.08 -7.73 34.82
C SER A 74 10.94 -9.00 33.96
N GLU A 75 11.68 -10.05 34.31
CA GLU A 75 11.76 -11.32 33.55
C GLU A 75 11.40 -12.53 34.43
N LEU A 76 10.57 -13.42 33.89
CA LEU A 76 10.28 -14.74 34.46
C LEU A 76 11.16 -15.79 33.79
N TYR A 77 11.98 -16.47 34.58
CA TYR A 77 12.82 -17.58 34.15
C TYR A 77 12.13 -18.90 34.52
N VAL A 78 11.98 -19.75 33.51
CA VAL A 78 11.34 -21.06 33.62
C VAL A 78 12.36 -22.12 33.28
N GLY A 79 12.83 -22.86 34.29
CA GLY A 79 13.70 -24.01 34.07
C GLY A 79 12.89 -25.22 33.63
N VAL A 80 13.28 -25.82 32.51
CA VAL A 80 12.74 -27.09 32.02
C VAL A 80 13.89 -28.10 31.92
N ARG A 81 13.67 -29.30 31.38
CA ARG A 81 14.69 -30.38 31.46
C ARG A 81 16.03 -29.99 30.84
N ASP A 82 15.99 -29.41 29.64
CA ASP A 82 17.19 -29.23 28.80
C ASP A 82 17.51 -27.75 28.50
N GLN A 83 16.68 -26.81 28.99
CA GLN A 83 16.82 -25.39 28.70
C GLN A 83 16.17 -24.51 29.77
N VAL A 84 16.47 -23.21 29.71
CA VAL A 84 15.81 -22.17 30.50
C VAL A 84 15.06 -21.24 29.54
N ILE A 85 13.77 -21.08 29.76
CA ILE A 85 12.91 -20.20 28.96
C ILE A 85 12.78 -18.87 29.70
N LYS A 86 12.98 -17.77 28.98
CA LYS A 86 12.84 -16.42 29.51
C LYS A 86 11.57 -15.77 28.96
N ILE A 87 10.72 -15.29 29.85
CA ILE A 87 9.42 -14.69 29.53
C ILE A 87 9.38 -13.27 30.11
N PRO A 88 9.21 -12.21 29.29
CA PRO A 88 9.01 -10.87 29.81
C PRO A 88 7.73 -10.79 30.66
N LEU A 89 7.79 -10.17 31.84
CA LEU A 89 6.59 -9.95 32.68
C LEU A 89 5.67 -8.89 32.06
N LYS A 90 6.27 -7.84 31.51
CA LYS A 90 5.63 -6.70 30.83
C LYS A 90 5.42 -7.05 29.34
N ARG A 91 4.21 -7.45 28.94
CA ARG A 91 3.88 -7.86 27.55
C ARG A 91 2.82 -6.99 26.87
N CYS A 92 2.78 -5.70 27.23
CA CYS A 92 1.75 -4.77 26.77
C CYS A 92 1.70 -4.62 25.24
N SER A 93 2.83 -4.82 24.55
CA SER A 93 2.93 -4.75 23.09
C SER A 93 2.10 -5.80 22.33
N TYR A 94 1.58 -6.82 23.02
CA TYR A 94 0.66 -7.81 22.45
C TYR A 94 -0.71 -7.20 22.18
N HIS A 95 -1.12 -6.18 22.94
CA HIS A 95 -2.41 -5.51 22.76
C HIS A 95 -2.27 -4.34 21.77
N LYS A 96 -2.91 -4.49 20.61
CA LYS A 96 -2.79 -3.51 19.50
C LYS A 96 -3.80 -2.37 19.57
N ASN A 97 -4.92 -2.57 20.25
CA ASN A 97 -5.99 -1.60 20.37
C ASN A 97 -6.35 -1.36 21.85
N ARG A 98 -7.10 -0.28 22.08
CA ARG A 98 -7.48 0.18 23.41
C ARG A 98 -8.32 -0.84 24.14
N GLU A 99 -9.27 -1.45 23.45
CA GLU A 99 -10.21 -2.42 23.98
C GLU A 99 -9.48 -3.68 24.46
N ALA A 100 -8.52 -4.20 23.69
CA ALA A 100 -7.71 -5.34 24.10
C ALA A 100 -6.79 -5.00 25.27
N CYS A 101 -6.18 -3.80 25.26
CA CYS A 101 -5.26 -3.37 26.32
C CYS A 101 -5.96 -3.21 27.67
N VAL A 102 -7.02 -2.41 27.71
CA VAL A 102 -7.81 -2.17 28.93
C VAL A 102 -8.62 -3.43 29.30
N GLY A 103 -9.09 -4.18 28.30
CA GLY A 103 -9.84 -5.42 28.47
C GLY A 103 -9.02 -6.61 28.97
N ALA A 104 -7.69 -6.60 28.79
CA ALA A 104 -6.79 -7.59 29.36
C ALA A 104 -6.68 -7.49 30.89
N ARG A 105 -7.09 -6.36 31.47
CA ARG A 105 -7.07 -6.09 32.93
C ARG A 105 -5.72 -6.38 33.58
N ASP A 106 -4.64 -6.30 32.80
CA ASP A 106 -3.30 -6.69 33.22
C ASP A 106 -2.63 -5.52 33.98
N PRO A 107 -2.24 -5.67 35.26
CA PRO A 107 -1.66 -4.58 36.05
C PRO A 107 -0.37 -3.97 35.50
N TYR A 108 0.39 -4.72 34.69
CA TYR A 108 1.59 -4.18 34.06
C TYR A 108 1.27 -3.20 32.92
N CYS A 109 0.03 -3.19 32.42
CA CYS A 109 -0.34 -2.55 31.17
C CYS A 109 -1.51 -1.58 31.29
N GLY A 110 -1.47 -0.54 30.47
CA GLY A 110 -2.54 0.44 30.32
C GLY A 110 -2.44 1.15 28.98
N TRP A 111 -3.56 1.70 28.54
CA TRP A 111 -3.65 2.38 27.26
C TRP A 111 -3.20 3.84 27.41
N ASP A 112 -2.15 4.22 26.70
CA ASP A 112 -1.67 5.59 26.67
C ASP A 112 -2.39 6.36 25.56
N MET A 113 -3.19 7.36 25.94
CA MET A 113 -4.00 8.14 25.00
C MET A 113 -3.15 9.07 24.11
N LEU A 114 -1.96 9.48 24.56
CA LEU A 114 -1.05 10.33 23.80
C LEU A 114 -0.27 9.51 22.77
N LEU A 115 0.28 8.38 23.21
CA LEU A 115 1.06 7.48 22.35
C LEU A 115 0.16 6.56 21.49
N LYS A 116 -1.14 6.52 21.77
CA LYS A 116 -2.14 5.64 21.13
C LYS A 116 -1.69 4.18 21.07
N LYS A 117 -1.08 3.71 22.16
CA LYS A 117 -0.55 2.34 22.26
C LYS A 117 -0.66 1.82 23.69
N CYS A 118 -0.72 0.51 23.83
CA CYS A 118 -0.65 -0.14 25.14
C CYS A 118 0.79 -0.08 25.66
N THR A 119 0.98 0.46 26.85
CA THR A 119 2.30 0.73 27.46
C THR A 119 2.34 0.29 28.91
N THR A 120 3.54 0.22 29.46
CA THR A 120 3.74 0.14 30.91
C THR A 120 3.65 1.53 31.55
N LEU A 121 3.46 1.59 32.88
CA LEU A 121 3.38 2.87 33.58
C LEU A 121 4.65 3.71 33.43
N GLU A 122 5.81 3.07 33.42
CA GLU A 122 7.14 3.69 33.27
C GLU A 122 7.37 4.28 31.87
N GLU A 123 6.70 3.72 30.85
CA GLU A 123 6.79 4.19 29.46
C GLU A 123 5.84 5.36 29.16
N SER A 124 4.83 5.58 30.01
CA SER A 124 3.85 6.63 29.77
C SER A 124 4.45 8.00 30.07
N VAL A 125 4.23 8.94 29.14
CA VAL A 125 4.69 10.33 29.29
C VAL A 125 3.86 11.07 30.34
N ARG A 126 2.60 10.67 30.54
CA ARG A 126 1.67 11.35 31.45
C ARG A 126 0.68 10.37 32.06
N MET A 127 0.84 10.08 33.34
CA MET A 127 -0.04 9.18 34.11
C MET A 127 -1.53 9.57 34.06
N SER A 128 -1.88 10.85 33.95
CA SER A 128 -3.28 11.28 33.87
C SER A 128 -3.98 10.86 32.56
N GLN A 129 -3.21 10.61 31.51
CA GLN A 129 -3.69 10.15 30.19
C GLN A 129 -3.46 8.64 29.97
N TRP A 130 -3.05 7.94 31.03
CA TRP A 130 -2.86 6.50 31.02
C TRP A 130 -4.09 5.82 31.62
N GLU A 131 -4.77 5.03 30.80
CA GLU A 131 -6.03 4.38 31.14
C GLU A 131 -5.80 2.91 31.50
N GLN A 132 -6.26 2.52 32.69
CA GLN A 132 -6.19 1.17 33.19
C GLN A 132 -7.45 0.88 33.99
N SER A 133 -7.91 -0.37 33.99
CA SER A 133 -9.07 -0.77 34.78
C SER A 133 -8.94 -2.24 35.18
N ILE A 134 -8.68 -2.51 36.46
CA ILE A 134 -8.37 -3.87 37.01
C ILE A 134 -9.46 -4.36 37.97
N SER A 135 -10.51 -3.58 38.21
CA SER A 135 -11.55 -3.88 39.21
C SER A 135 -12.39 -5.14 38.93
N LYS A 136 -12.30 -5.71 37.73
CA LYS A 136 -12.99 -6.93 37.30
C LYS A 136 -12.03 -7.82 36.53
N CYS A 137 -12.33 -9.11 36.52
CA CYS A 137 -11.57 -10.07 35.74
C CYS A 137 -11.69 -9.87 34.23
N PRO A 138 -10.64 -10.23 33.47
CA PRO A 138 -10.77 -10.43 32.03
C PRO A 138 -11.87 -11.46 31.75
N VAL A 139 -12.71 -11.16 30.77
CA VAL A 139 -13.69 -12.14 30.29
C VAL A 139 -12.94 -13.14 29.42
N ARG A 140 -12.98 -14.42 29.78
CA ARG A 140 -12.33 -15.51 29.02
C ARG A 140 -13.24 -15.90 27.84
N ASN A 141 -12.66 -16.05 26.64
CA ASN A 141 -13.24 -16.35 25.31
C ASN A 141 -13.37 -15.10 24.39
N VAL A 142 -12.27 -14.73 23.71
CA VAL A 142 -11.97 -13.31 23.35
C VAL A 142 -11.76 -13.03 21.86
N THR A 143 -12.19 -13.88 20.94
CA THR A 143 -12.45 -13.42 19.55
C THR A 143 -13.54 -14.30 18.97
N VAL A 144 -14.70 -13.72 18.73
CA VAL A 144 -15.75 -14.37 17.96
C VAL A 144 -15.83 -13.62 16.65
N ASP A 145 -15.44 -14.27 15.56
CA ASP A 145 -15.65 -13.72 14.23
C ASP A 145 -17.15 -13.71 13.94
N GLY A 146 -17.61 -12.63 13.32
CA GLY A 146 -18.99 -12.42 12.97
C GLY A 146 -19.47 -13.44 11.95
N GLY A 147 -20.58 -14.11 12.27
CA GLY A 147 -21.33 -14.96 11.35
C GLY A 147 -22.62 -14.30 10.89
N PHE A 148 -22.92 -14.42 9.60
CA PHE A 148 -24.20 -13.95 9.07
C PHE A 148 -25.35 -14.78 9.64
N GLY A 149 -26.37 -14.10 10.17
CA GLY A 149 -27.65 -14.70 10.50
C GLY A 149 -28.45 -15.10 9.28
N GLY A 150 -29.63 -15.66 9.55
CA GLY A 150 -30.60 -15.99 8.51
C GLY A 150 -31.00 -14.75 7.70
N TRP A 151 -31.28 -14.95 6.41
CA TRP A 151 -31.89 -13.92 5.59
C TRP A 151 -33.31 -13.62 6.08
N SER A 152 -33.68 -12.34 6.07
CA SER A 152 -35.06 -11.92 6.24
C SER A 152 -35.94 -12.48 5.13
N SER A 153 -37.26 -12.49 5.36
CA SER A 153 -38.22 -12.65 4.27
C SER A 153 -38.06 -11.52 3.25
N TRP A 154 -38.41 -11.80 2.00
CA TRP A 154 -38.47 -10.79 0.95
C TRP A 154 -39.53 -9.75 1.27
N SER A 155 -39.16 -8.47 1.19
CA SER A 155 -40.05 -7.32 1.42
C SER A 155 -39.90 -6.30 0.31
N MET A 156 -40.94 -5.52 0.03
CA MET A 156 -40.84 -4.45 -0.96
C MET A 156 -39.93 -3.34 -0.43
N CYS A 157 -38.97 -2.92 -1.25
CA CYS A 157 -38.10 -1.80 -0.94
C CYS A 157 -38.50 -0.57 -1.76
N SER A 158 -38.60 0.58 -1.08
CA SER A 158 -38.89 1.87 -1.70
C SER A 158 -37.63 2.39 -2.39
N HIS A 159 -37.67 2.53 -3.70
CA HIS A 159 -36.61 3.18 -4.46
C HIS A 159 -37.14 4.49 -5.07
N SER A 160 -36.45 5.59 -4.81
CA SER A 160 -36.78 6.91 -5.34
C SER A 160 -36.14 7.12 -6.72
N ASP A 161 -36.42 6.23 -7.67
CA ASP A 161 -36.01 6.45 -9.06
C ASP A 161 -37.15 7.19 -9.78
N GLY A 162 -36.94 8.48 -10.04
CA GLY A 162 -37.86 9.40 -10.71
C GLY A 162 -38.09 9.09 -12.19
N GLY A 163 -38.61 7.90 -12.50
CA GLY A 163 -39.05 7.48 -13.81
C GLY A 163 -40.13 6.42 -13.65
N GLY A 164 -41.37 6.80 -13.91
CA GLY A 164 -42.54 5.95 -13.73
C GLY A 164 -42.41 4.60 -14.45
N SER A 165 -42.78 3.54 -13.72
CA SER A 165 -42.84 2.13 -14.10
C SER A 165 -41.50 1.42 -14.36
N VAL A 166 -41.11 0.55 -13.42
CA VAL A 166 -41.14 -0.92 -13.60
C VAL A 166 -40.63 -1.60 -12.31
N GLY A 167 -41.49 -2.42 -11.70
CA GLY A 167 -41.12 -3.48 -10.75
C GLY A 167 -41.08 -3.10 -9.26
N ALA A 168 -41.94 -3.71 -8.45
CA ALA A 168 -41.79 -3.70 -7.00
C ALA A 168 -40.52 -4.49 -6.64
N CYS A 169 -39.40 -3.78 -6.45
CA CYS A 169 -38.16 -4.40 -6.00
C CYS A 169 -38.44 -5.15 -4.70
N LEU A 170 -38.00 -6.40 -4.63
CA LEU A 170 -37.97 -7.15 -3.39
C LEU A 170 -36.55 -7.10 -2.85
N CYS A 171 -36.43 -6.77 -1.57
CA CYS A 171 -35.19 -6.80 -0.83
C CYS A 171 -35.32 -7.73 0.37
N ARG A 172 -34.23 -8.44 0.65
CA ARG A 172 -34.04 -9.10 1.94
C ARG A 172 -32.67 -8.75 2.49
N THR A 173 -32.55 -8.75 3.81
CA THR A 173 -31.33 -8.38 4.52
C THR A 173 -30.96 -9.47 5.51
N ARG A 174 -29.68 -9.53 5.88
CA ARG A 174 -29.21 -10.40 6.95
C ARG A 174 -28.27 -9.62 7.86
N ALA A 175 -28.36 -9.87 9.16
CA ALA A 175 -27.50 -9.25 10.16
C ALA A 175 -26.25 -10.10 10.40
N CYS A 176 -25.21 -9.47 10.94
CA CYS A 176 -23.99 -10.15 11.39
C CYS A 176 -24.13 -10.47 12.88
N ASP A 177 -25.02 -11.40 13.22
CA ASP A 177 -25.46 -11.67 14.58
C ASP A 177 -25.40 -13.16 14.98
N SER A 178 -24.96 -14.03 14.08
CA SER A 178 -25.01 -15.49 14.27
C SER A 178 -23.65 -16.17 14.04
N PRO A 179 -22.64 -15.94 14.91
CA PRO A 179 -22.67 -15.07 16.09
C PRO A 179 -22.30 -13.60 15.77
N ALA A 180 -22.68 -12.66 16.63
CA ALA A 180 -22.21 -11.28 16.52
C ALA A 180 -20.70 -11.20 16.81
N PRO A 181 -19.94 -10.36 16.10
CA PRO A 181 -18.50 -10.23 16.32
C PRO A 181 -18.21 -9.66 17.72
N GLN A 182 -17.30 -10.30 18.44
CA GLN A 182 -16.94 -9.90 19.81
C GLN A 182 -15.43 -9.80 19.98
N CYS A 183 -15.01 -8.88 20.85
CA CYS A 183 -13.62 -8.74 21.31
C CYS A 183 -12.59 -8.56 20.18
N GLY A 184 -12.96 -7.84 19.12
CA GLY A 184 -12.09 -7.60 17.97
C GLY A 184 -12.08 -8.71 16.91
N GLY A 185 -13.05 -9.63 16.96
CA GLY A 185 -13.32 -10.58 15.87
C GLY A 185 -13.71 -9.89 14.56
N GLN A 186 -13.51 -10.60 13.44
CA GLN A 186 -13.76 -10.05 12.11
C GLN A 186 -15.25 -9.78 11.88
N GLN A 187 -15.57 -8.66 11.24
CA GLN A 187 -16.94 -8.41 10.79
C GLN A 187 -17.29 -9.37 9.65
N CYS A 188 -18.59 -9.66 9.47
CA CYS A 188 -19.03 -10.50 8.36
C CYS A 188 -18.62 -9.89 7.01
N HIS A 189 -17.86 -10.64 6.22
CA HIS A 189 -17.48 -10.27 4.86
C HIS A 189 -18.41 -10.92 3.83
N GLY A 190 -19.06 -10.11 3.00
CA GLY A 190 -19.97 -10.57 1.94
C GLY A 190 -21.20 -9.69 1.81
N ILE A 191 -22.14 -10.11 0.96
CA ILE A 191 -23.39 -9.37 0.73
C ILE A 191 -24.30 -9.43 1.98
N SER A 192 -24.77 -8.28 2.46
CA SER A 192 -25.72 -8.16 3.56
C SER A 192 -27.14 -7.81 3.11
N VAL A 193 -27.28 -7.41 1.84
CA VAL A 193 -28.54 -7.05 1.19
C VAL A 193 -28.59 -7.74 -0.16
N GLU A 194 -29.73 -8.35 -0.47
CA GLU A 194 -30.01 -8.94 -1.77
C GLU A 194 -31.25 -8.28 -2.36
N VAL A 195 -31.22 -8.00 -3.67
CA VAL A 195 -32.28 -7.32 -4.40
C VAL A 195 -32.72 -8.20 -5.57
N ALA A 196 -34.03 -8.39 -5.72
CA ALA A 196 -34.64 -9.19 -6.78
C ALA A 196 -35.82 -8.43 -7.44
N ASN A 197 -36.22 -8.92 -8.62
CA ASN A 197 -37.37 -8.44 -9.40
C ASN A 197 -37.31 -6.98 -9.91
N CYS A 198 -36.12 -6.39 -9.95
CA CYS A 198 -35.89 -5.09 -10.61
C CYS A 198 -34.54 -4.99 -11.33
N SER A 199 -33.99 -6.13 -11.76
CA SER A 199 -32.78 -6.18 -12.60
C SER A 199 -33.03 -5.48 -13.93
N ARG A 200 -32.23 -4.45 -14.23
CA ARG A 200 -32.29 -3.73 -15.51
C ARG A 200 -31.06 -4.11 -16.33
N ASN A 201 -31.29 -4.70 -17.50
CA ASN A 201 -30.20 -5.01 -18.43
C ASN A 201 -29.58 -3.72 -18.97
N GLY A 202 -28.27 -3.74 -19.16
CA GLY A 202 -27.55 -2.64 -19.79
C GLY A 202 -27.82 -2.62 -21.30
N ALA A 203 -27.89 -1.42 -21.87
CA ALA A 203 -27.84 -1.26 -23.32
C ALA A 203 -26.81 -0.20 -23.73
N TRP A 204 -26.25 -0.41 -24.92
CA TRP A 204 -25.23 0.44 -25.50
C TRP A 204 -25.79 1.84 -25.78
N THR A 205 -25.00 2.87 -25.48
CA THR A 205 -25.20 4.19 -26.08
C THR A 205 -25.01 4.08 -27.60
N PRO A 206 -25.55 5.04 -28.37
CA PRO A 206 -25.06 5.28 -29.72
C PRO A 206 -23.53 5.42 -29.71
N TRP A 207 -22.90 5.03 -30.81
CA TRP A 207 -21.48 5.30 -31.02
C TRP A 207 -21.22 6.81 -31.06
N THR A 208 -20.08 7.22 -30.52
CA THR A 208 -19.57 8.57 -30.78
C THR A 208 -19.30 8.74 -32.28
N SER A 209 -19.24 9.99 -32.72
CA SER A 209 -18.61 10.32 -34.00
C SER A 209 -17.17 9.78 -34.04
N TRP A 210 -16.70 9.47 -35.24
CA TRP A 210 -15.29 9.10 -35.47
C TRP A 210 -14.37 10.25 -35.06
N SER A 211 -13.26 9.92 -34.40
CA SER A 211 -12.19 10.88 -34.14
C SER A 211 -11.61 11.43 -35.44
N PRO A 212 -10.89 12.56 -35.40
CA PRO A 212 -10.00 12.96 -36.48
C PRO A 212 -8.99 11.84 -36.81
N CYS A 213 -8.48 11.84 -38.05
CA CYS A 213 -7.45 10.89 -38.46
C CYS A 213 -6.16 11.13 -37.67
N SER A 214 -5.49 10.07 -37.25
CA SER A 214 -4.23 10.15 -36.48
C SER A 214 -3.10 10.85 -37.24
N THR A 215 -3.12 10.83 -38.57
CA THR A 215 -2.14 11.45 -39.45
C THR A 215 -2.83 12.42 -40.42
N SER A 216 -2.11 13.44 -40.85
CA SER A 216 -2.59 14.38 -41.89
C SER A 216 -2.33 13.89 -43.31
N CYS A 217 -1.42 12.93 -43.50
CA CYS A 217 -1.10 12.27 -44.75
C CYS A 217 -0.69 10.82 -44.48
N GLY A 218 -0.73 9.97 -45.51
CA GLY A 218 -0.45 8.53 -45.38
C GLY A 218 -1.51 7.80 -44.55
N ILE A 219 -1.38 6.48 -44.46
CA ILE A 219 -2.34 5.63 -43.74
C ILE A 219 -2.37 6.03 -42.25
N GLY A 220 -3.54 6.46 -41.79
CA GLY A 220 -3.83 6.74 -40.38
C GLY A 220 -5.00 5.90 -39.87
N PHE A 221 -5.39 6.12 -38.62
CA PHE A 221 -6.57 5.48 -38.03
C PHE A 221 -7.50 6.50 -37.36
N GLN A 222 -8.79 6.18 -37.34
CA GLN A 222 -9.83 6.87 -36.57
C GLN A 222 -10.45 5.90 -35.57
N VAL A 223 -10.87 6.43 -34.42
CA VAL A 223 -11.46 5.65 -33.33
C VAL A 223 -12.84 6.22 -33.01
N ARG A 224 -13.80 5.34 -32.73
CA ARG A 224 -15.08 5.70 -32.08
C ARG A 224 -15.34 4.81 -30.88
N GLN A 225 -16.14 5.30 -29.95
CA GLN A 225 -16.42 4.61 -28.68
C GLN A 225 -17.91 4.62 -28.37
N ARG A 226 -18.35 3.70 -27.51
CA ARG A 226 -19.69 3.66 -26.92
C ARG A 226 -19.62 3.13 -25.50
N SER A 227 -20.62 3.46 -24.70
CA SER A 227 -20.68 3.09 -23.28
C SER A 227 -21.94 2.28 -22.99
N CYS A 228 -21.86 1.35 -22.04
CA CYS A 228 -23.03 0.56 -21.61
C CYS A 228 -23.85 1.35 -20.57
N SER A 229 -24.44 2.47 -20.99
CA SER A 229 -25.10 3.42 -20.08
C SER A 229 -26.48 3.90 -20.55
N ASN A 230 -27.00 3.40 -21.68
CA ASN A 230 -28.31 3.82 -22.20
C ASN A 230 -29.29 2.64 -22.39
N PRO A 231 -29.72 1.97 -21.30
CA PRO A 231 -29.43 2.32 -19.91
C PRO A 231 -28.26 1.55 -19.28
N ALA A 232 -27.78 2.02 -18.12
CA ALA A 232 -26.77 1.30 -17.36
C ALA A 232 -27.36 0.03 -16.70
N PRO A 233 -26.61 -1.09 -16.66
CA PRO A 233 -27.05 -2.30 -15.99
C PRO A 233 -27.18 -2.07 -14.47
N ARG A 234 -28.24 -2.59 -13.86
CA ARG A 234 -28.48 -2.49 -12.41
C ARG A 234 -29.00 -3.79 -11.82
N HIS A 235 -28.77 -3.98 -10.52
CA HIS A 235 -29.29 -5.09 -9.70
C HIS A 235 -29.11 -6.47 -10.35
N GLY A 236 -27.90 -6.76 -10.82
CA GLY A 236 -27.58 -8.04 -11.48
C GLY A 236 -28.05 -8.16 -12.94
N GLY A 237 -28.52 -7.07 -13.55
CA GLY A 237 -28.85 -7.04 -14.98
C GLY A 237 -27.65 -7.32 -15.89
N ARG A 238 -27.92 -7.88 -17.07
CA ARG A 238 -26.88 -8.29 -18.03
C ARG A 238 -26.07 -7.08 -18.49
N VAL A 239 -24.74 -7.22 -18.51
CA VAL A 239 -23.82 -6.24 -19.10
C VAL A 239 -23.93 -6.27 -20.62
N CYS A 240 -23.61 -5.15 -21.28
CA CYS A 240 -23.62 -5.08 -22.73
C CYS A 240 -22.52 -5.97 -23.32
N VAL A 241 -22.92 -6.85 -24.25
CA VAL A 241 -21.99 -7.74 -24.96
C VAL A 241 -21.51 -7.06 -26.24
N GLY A 242 -20.20 -7.12 -26.49
CA GLY A 242 -19.55 -6.54 -27.69
C GLY A 242 -18.46 -5.53 -27.36
N GLN A 243 -17.75 -5.04 -28.38
CA GLN A 243 -16.68 -4.08 -28.22
C GLN A 243 -17.22 -2.68 -27.88
N ASN A 244 -16.54 -1.97 -26.97
CA ASN A 244 -16.84 -0.58 -26.60
C ASN A 244 -16.04 0.45 -27.42
N ARG A 245 -15.08 -0.02 -28.21
CA ARG A 245 -14.18 0.77 -29.05
C ARG A 245 -14.09 0.10 -30.41
N GLU A 246 -14.08 0.92 -31.45
CA GLU A 246 -13.92 0.48 -32.83
C GLU A 246 -12.93 1.38 -33.55
N GLU A 247 -12.15 0.80 -34.44
CA GLU A 247 -11.08 1.47 -35.18
C GLU A 247 -11.23 1.21 -36.67
N ARG A 248 -10.92 2.21 -37.49
CA ARG A 248 -10.86 2.08 -38.95
C ARG A 248 -9.69 2.87 -39.52
N TYR A 249 -9.21 2.47 -40.69
CA TYR A 249 -8.22 3.21 -41.44
C TYR A 249 -8.80 4.49 -42.06
N CYS A 250 -7.94 5.48 -42.23
CA CYS A 250 -8.21 6.74 -42.91
C CYS A 250 -7.00 7.14 -43.75
N ASN A 251 -7.18 8.04 -44.71
CA ASN A 251 -6.11 8.61 -45.54
C ASN A 251 -5.32 7.58 -46.37
N GLU A 252 -5.90 6.41 -46.67
CA GLU A 252 -5.24 5.32 -47.41
C GLU A 252 -4.69 5.73 -48.78
N HIS A 253 -5.32 6.70 -49.43
CA HIS A 253 -4.93 7.22 -50.74
C HIS A 253 -4.38 8.65 -50.70
N LEU A 254 -4.05 9.17 -49.52
CA LEU A 254 -3.50 10.53 -49.38
C LEU A 254 -1.97 10.45 -49.31
N PRO A 255 -1.24 10.73 -50.41
CA PRO A 255 0.21 10.68 -50.40
C PRO A 255 0.79 11.71 -49.44
N CYS A 256 1.81 11.31 -48.68
CA CYS A 256 2.58 12.28 -47.90
C CYS A 256 3.50 13.11 -48.80
N PRO A 257 3.77 14.37 -48.42
CA PRO A 257 4.81 15.16 -49.05
C PRO A 257 6.13 14.37 -49.05
N PRO A 258 6.93 14.44 -50.13
CA PRO A 258 8.22 13.79 -50.17
C PRO A 258 9.10 14.30 -49.03
N HIS A 259 9.89 13.40 -48.45
CA HIS A 259 10.86 13.79 -47.42
C HIS A 259 11.91 14.71 -48.06
N VAL A 260 11.98 15.92 -47.54
CA VAL A 260 12.99 16.91 -47.90
C VAL A 260 14.28 16.57 -47.15
N TYR A 261 15.41 16.49 -47.86
CA TYR A 261 16.70 16.19 -47.25
C TYR A 261 17.85 16.94 -47.94
N TRP A 262 18.97 17.07 -47.24
CA TRP A 262 20.16 17.70 -47.76
C TRP A 262 20.95 16.75 -48.68
N SER A 263 21.41 17.25 -49.83
CA SER A 263 22.44 16.57 -50.63
C SER A 263 23.74 16.40 -49.83
N ALA A 264 24.65 15.58 -50.35
CA ALA A 264 26.02 15.56 -49.85
C ALA A 264 26.67 16.96 -49.99
N TRP A 265 27.54 17.30 -49.04
CA TRP A 265 28.33 18.53 -49.11
C TRP A 265 29.28 18.51 -50.30
N SER A 266 29.43 19.65 -50.97
CA SER A 266 30.49 19.85 -51.96
C SER A 266 31.87 19.73 -51.30
N PRO A 267 32.92 19.46 -52.10
CA PRO A 267 34.29 19.72 -51.66
C PRO A 267 34.45 21.18 -51.21
N TRP A 268 35.43 21.42 -50.33
CA TRP A 268 35.80 22.77 -49.93
C TRP A 268 36.34 23.56 -51.12
N GLU A 269 35.85 24.79 -51.29
CA GLU A 269 36.40 25.74 -52.25
C GLU A 269 37.85 26.10 -51.88
N ARG A 270 38.61 26.66 -52.83
CA ARG A 270 39.97 27.14 -52.54
C ARG A 270 39.92 28.24 -51.49
N CYS A 271 40.90 28.23 -50.59
CA CYS A 271 41.05 29.28 -49.59
C CYS A 271 41.19 30.65 -50.26
N ASN A 272 40.50 31.66 -49.72
CA ASN A 272 40.49 33.01 -50.28
C ASN A 272 41.88 33.70 -50.26
N VAL A 273 42.76 33.31 -49.33
CA VAL A 273 44.14 33.79 -49.27
C VAL A 273 45.11 32.62 -49.28
N PRO A 274 46.29 32.79 -49.91
CA PRO A 274 47.29 31.72 -50.00
C PRO A 274 48.00 31.44 -48.67
N CYS A 275 48.02 32.39 -47.74
CA CYS A 275 48.68 32.32 -46.44
C CYS A 275 48.16 33.44 -45.52
N GLY A 276 48.50 33.39 -44.23
CA GLY A 276 48.15 34.41 -43.25
C GLY A 276 46.76 34.27 -42.62
N GLY A 277 46.05 33.17 -42.88
CA GLY A 277 44.71 32.90 -42.37
C GLY A 277 43.62 33.39 -43.32
N GLY A 278 42.92 32.44 -43.92
CA GLY A 278 41.80 32.65 -44.83
C GLY A 278 40.54 31.90 -44.45
N ILE A 279 39.52 32.03 -45.27
CA ILE A 279 38.23 31.33 -45.15
C ILE A 279 37.99 30.56 -46.46
N GLN A 280 37.55 29.32 -46.32
CA GLN A 280 37.02 28.50 -47.42
C GLN A 280 35.57 28.15 -47.12
N SER A 281 34.77 27.96 -48.16
CA SER A 281 33.35 27.64 -48.05
C SER A 281 33.02 26.33 -48.77
N ARG A 282 31.96 25.65 -48.33
CA ARG A 282 31.35 24.54 -49.05
C ARG A 282 29.84 24.68 -49.02
N ARG A 283 29.17 24.07 -50.00
CA ARG A 283 27.71 24.20 -50.20
C ARG A 283 27.05 22.83 -50.32
N ARG A 284 25.77 22.77 -50.01
CA ARG A 284 24.88 21.64 -50.25
C ARG A 284 23.55 22.15 -50.78
N THR A 285 22.85 21.35 -51.55
CA THR A 285 21.54 21.70 -52.12
C THR A 285 20.44 20.94 -51.40
N CYS A 286 19.28 21.58 -51.25
CA CYS A 286 18.10 20.92 -50.72
C CYS A 286 17.49 20.05 -51.84
N GLU A 287 17.29 18.77 -51.56
CA GLU A 287 16.66 17.84 -52.49
C GLU A 287 15.19 17.61 -52.09
N ASN A 288 14.32 17.49 -53.10
CA ASN A 288 12.88 17.26 -52.97
C ASN A 288 12.08 18.36 -52.25
N GLY A 289 12.65 19.58 -52.12
CA GLY A 289 11.95 20.74 -51.58
C GLY A 289 12.74 22.04 -51.75
N ASP A 290 12.06 23.17 -51.48
CA ASP A 290 12.64 24.52 -51.60
C ASP A 290 13.28 25.02 -50.29
N ASP A 291 12.93 24.40 -49.15
CA ASP A 291 13.41 24.80 -47.82
C ASP A 291 13.77 23.57 -46.98
N CYS A 292 15.04 23.49 -46.58
CA CYS A 292 15.59 22.43 -45.74
C CYS A 292 16.00 23.02 -44.39
N PRO A 293 15.66 22.39 -43.24
CA PRO A 293 16.08 22.89 -41.94
C PRO A 293 17.62 22.91 -41.83
N GLY A 294 18.18 24.10 -41.57
CA GLY A 294 19.62 24.36 -41.41
C GLY A 294 20.23 25.20 -42.54
N CYS A 295 21.53 25.50 -42.45
CA CYS A 295 22.21 26.30 -43.47
C CYS A 295 22.67 25.45 -44.66
N GLY A 296 22.50 25.96 -45.88
CA GLY A 296 23.00 25.36 -47.13
C GLY A 296 24.48 25.67 -47.43
N GLN A 297 25.11 26.50 -46.60
CA GLN A 297 26.51 26.90 -46.76
C GLN A 297 27.23 26.82 -45.41
N GLU A 298 28.48 26.38 -45.46
CA GLU A 298 29.36 26.27 -44.30
C GLU A 298 30.71 26.91 -44.61
N TYR A 299 31.31 27.51 -43.59
CA TYR A 299 32.59 28.21 -43.67
C TYR A 299 33.56 27.65 -42.63
N GLN A 300 34.83 27.56 -43.00
CA GLN A 300 35.91 27.24 -42.06
C GLN A 300 37.19 28.00 -42.39
N SER A 301 38.07 28.13 -41.40
CA SER A 301 39.39 28.72 -41.58
C SER A 301 40.31 27.80 -42.40
N CYS A 302 41.23 28.41 -43.16
CA CYS A 302 42.22 27.73 -44.00
C CYS A 302 43.51 28.55 -44.08
N ASN A 303 44.60 27.92 -44.53
CA ASN A 303 45.90 28.56 -44.76
C ASN A 303 46.37 29.47 -43.61
N THR A 304 46.28 28.98 -42.37
CA THR A 304 46.63 29.72 -41.14
C THR A 304 48.12 29.92 -40.93
N LEU A 305 48.97 29.36 -41.81
CA LEU A 305 50.41 29.56 -41.77
C LEU A 305 50.78 30.98 -42.24
N PRO A 306 51.73 31.66 -41.58
CA PRO A 306 52.16 33.00 -41.95
C PRO A 306 52.77 33.05 -43.37
N CYS A 307 52.57 34.17 -44.06
CA CYS A 307 53.11 34.38 -45.40
C CYS A 307 54.64 34.55 -45.38
N PRO A 308 55.36 34.08 -46.41
CA PRO A 308 56.80 34.28 -46.53
C PRO A 308 57.14 35.77 -46.77
N GLU A 309 58.05 36.29 -45.96
CA GLU A 309 58.58 37.66 -46.03
C GLU A 309 59.36 37.88 -47.36
N LEU A 310 58.89 38.81 -48.20
CA LEU A 310 59.60 39.25 -49.41
C LEU A 310 60.79 40.16 -49.03
N LYS A 311 61.99 39.60 -48.91
CA LYS A 311 63.23 40.37 -48.75
C LYS A 311 63.58 41.13 -50.04
N LYS A 312 63.35 42.44 -50.09
CA LYS A 312 63.84 43.32 -51.18
C LYS A 312 65.37 43.40 -51.14
N THR A 313 66.05 42.84 -52.15
CA THR A 313 67.51 42.97 -52.32
C THR A 313 67.82 44.18 -53.19
N THR A 314 68.52 45.17 -52.64
CA THR A 314 69.12 46.30 -53.34
C THR A 314 70.38 45.84 -54.10
N LEU A 315 70.50 46.17 -55.40
CA LEU A 315 71.71 45.92 -56.20
C LEU A 315 72.13 47.21 -56.92
N GLY A 316 73.36 47.63 -56.63
CA GLY A 316 73.97 48.89 -57.06
C GLY A 316 74.47 48.91 -58.51
N ARG A 317 74.52 50.12 -59.07
CA ARG A 317 75.10 50.48 -60.38
C ARG A 317 76.63 50.36 -60.35
N ARG A 318 77.21 49.57 -61.27
CA ARG A 318 78.62 49.65 -61.68
C ARG A 318 78.76 50.68 -62.81
N GLY A 319 79.80 51.52 -62.73
CA GLY A 319 80.18 52.48 -63.76
C GLY A 319 80.80 51.83 -64.99
N LEU A 320 80.61 52.49 -66.13
CA LEU A 320 81.29 52.26 -67.41
C LEU A 320 82.25 53.44 -67.66
N GLN A 321 83.35 53.10 -68.33
CA GLN A 321 84.45 53.92 -68.79
C GLN A 321 84.00 55.02 -69.76
#